data_AF-A0A963Q1W4-F1
#
_entry.id   AF-A0A963Q1W4-F1
#
_cell.length_a   1.000
_cell.length_b   1.000
_cell.length_c   1.000
_cell.angle_alpha   90.00
_cell.angle_beta   90.00
_cell.angle_gamma   90.00
#
_symmetry.space_group_name_H-M   'P 1'
#
loop_
_entity.id
_entity.type
_entity.pdbx_description
1 polymer ?
#
loop_
_entity_poly.entity_id
_entity_poly.type
_entity_poly.pdbx_seq_one_letter_code
_entity_poly.pdbx_strand_id
1 'polypeptide(L)'
;GELLYFAPGRAELRLQCDAEAQILLLGGQPFGQPVLLWWNFVGRTQDDMAGALADWQASPNQGGRFGTVRPGSTAGALTPPVLEKLKAPSAS
;
A
#
# COMPACT_ATOMS: atom_id res chain seq x y z
N GLY A 1 10.46 4.09 17.17
CA GLY A 1 9.29 4.95 16.97
C GLY A 1 8.05 4.15 17.31
N GLU A 2 7.02 4.79 17.82
CA GLU A 2 5.74 4.15 18.16
C GLU A 2 4.68 4.53 17.15
N LEU A 3 3.74 3.62 16.89
CA LEU A 3 2.55 3.89 16.10
C LEU A 3 1.34 3.94 17.03
N LEU A 4 0.76 5.13 17.19
CA LEU A 4 -0.42 5.35 17.99
C LEU A 4 -1.64 5.50 17.06
N TYR A 5 -2.68 4.68 17.29
CA TYR A 5 -3.94 4.79 16.57
C TYR A 5 -4.96 5.58 17.39
N PHE A 6 -5.57 6.57 16.74
CA PHE A 6 -6.67 7.34 17.32
C PHE A 6 -7.91 7.10 16.47
N ALA A 7 -8.94 6.48 17.06
CA ALA A 7 -10.23 6.29 16.38
C ALA A 7 -10.86 7.63 15.96
N PRO A 8 -11.69 7.64 14.90
CA PRO A 8 -12.39 8.84 14.44
C PRO A 8 -13.19 9.54 15.55
N GLY A 9 -13.37 10.85 15.40
CA GLY A 9 -14.20 11.67 16.31
C GLY A 9 -13.41 12.53 17.29
N ARG A 10 -12.08 12.51 17.27
CA ARG A 10 -11.25 13.47 18.02
C ARG A 10 -11.05 14.74 17.20
N ALA A 11 -11.36 15.88 17.79
CA ALA A 11 -11.07 17.19 17.22
C ALA A 11 -9.64 17.68 17.53
N GLU A 12 -9.07 17.19 18.64
CA GLU A 12 -7.77 17.64 19.14
C GLU A 12 -6.96 16.47 19.69
N LEU A 13 -5.63 16.59 19.61
CA LEU A 13 -4.66 15.68 20.22
C LEU A 13 -3.61 16.52 20.97
N ARG A 14 -3.41 16.25 22.26
CA ARG A 14 -2.34 16.86 23.04
C ARG A 14 -1.15 15.91 23.10
N LEU A 15 0.02 16.42 22.78
CA LEU A 15 1.28 15.68 22.79
C LEU A 15 2.24 16.36 23.75
N GLN A 16 2.92 15.58 24.58
CA GLN A 16 4.00 16.02 25.45
C GLN A 16 5.18 15.07 25.24
N CYS A 17 6.38 15.62 25.10
CA CYS A 17 7.61 14.87 24.95
C CYS A 17 8.61 15.38 25.99
N ASP A 18 9.24 14.46 26.72
CA ASP A 18 10.24 14.82 27.74
C ASP A 18 11.64 15.09 27.14
N ALA A 19 11.79 14.90 25.83
CA ALA A 19 12.99 15.17 25.04
C ALA A 19 12.62 15.58 23.61
N GLU A 20 13.62 15.95 22.80
CA GLU A 20 13.44 16.26 21.38
C GLU A 20 12.80 15.08 20.63
N ALA A 21 11.75 15.37 19.84
CA ALA A 21 10.98 14.35 19.14
C ALA A 21 10.66 14.77 17.70
N GLN A 22 10.63 13.79 16.80
CA GLN A 22 10.13 13.93 15.43
C GLN A 22 8.82 13.14 15.29
N ILE A 23 7.75 13.85 14.92
CA ILE A 23 6.39 13.30 14.92
C ILE A 23 5.79 13.44 13.51
N LEU A 24 5.18 12.37 13.01
CA LEU A 24 4.38 12.37 11.79
C LEU A 24 2.93 12.04 12.16
N LEU A 25 2.03 13.00 11.95
CA LEU A 25 0.59 12.79 12.10
C LEU A 25 -0.04 12.53 10.73
N LEU A 26 -0.59 11.34 10.55
CA LEU A 26 -1.36 10.95 9.36
C LEU A 26 -2.82 10.78 9.75
N GLY A 27 -3.71 11.43 9.00
CA GLY A 27 -5.14 11.38 9.23
C GLY A 27 -5.92 11.65 7.95
N GLY A 28 -7.21 11.31 7.98
CA GLY A 28 -8.10 11.47 6.85
C GLY A 28 -9.44 10.83 7.11
N GLN A 29 -10.40 11.09 6.22
CA GLN A 29 -11.68 10.41 6.25
C GLN A 29 -11.47 8.89 6.02
N PRO A 30 -12.14 8.01 6.79
CA PRO A 30 -12.13 6.58 6.49
C PRO A 30 -12.54 6.30 5.04
N PHE A 31 -11.91 5.31 4.42
CA PHE A 31 -12.29 4.90 3.08
C PHE A 31 -13.76 4.44 3.06
N GLY A 32 -14.54 4.92 2.08
CA GLY A 32 -15.95 4.56 1.97
C GLY A 32 -16.20 3.12 1.51
N GLN A 33 -15.15 2.41 1.08
CA GLN A 33 -15.21 1.01 0.63
C GLN A 33 -13.95 0.26 1.08
N PRO A 34 -14.04 -1.04 1.35
CA PRO A 34 -12.86 -1.86 1.62
C PRO A 34 -11.89 -1.84 0.43
N VAL A 35 -10.60 -1.82 0.73
CA VAL A 35 -9.53 -1.98 -0.26
C VAL A 35 -8.76 -3.26 0.03
N LEU A 36 -8.29 -3.91 -1.03
CA LEU A 36 -7.32 -4.99 -0.96
C LEU A 36 -5.93 -4.40 -1.20
N LEU A 37 -5.01 -4.69 -0.28
CA LEU A 37 -3.60 -4.38 -0.42
C LEU A 37 -2.84 -5.69 -0.45
N TRP A 38 -2.12 -5.94 -1.54
CA TRP A 38 -1.24 -7.09 -1.68
C TRP A 38 -0.03 -6.69 -2.50
N TRP A 39 1.15 -6.95 -1.95
CA TRP A 39 2.42 -6.51 -2.53
C TRP A 39 2.37 -4.99 -2.86
N ASN A 40 2.75 -4.60 -4.08
CA ASN A 40 2.73 -3.21 -4.56
C ASN A 40 1.39 -2.82 -5.21
N PHE A 41 0.33 -3.60 -5.01
CA PHE A 41 -0.97 -3.37 -5.62
C PHE A 41 -2.03 -3.01 -4.58
N VAL A 42 -2.86 -2.03 -4.95
CA VAL A 42 -4.05 -1.62 -4.21
C VAL A 42 -5.24 -1.66 -5.19
N GLY A 43 -6.32 -2.32 -4.80
CA GLY A 43 -7.52 -2.47 -5.61
C GLY A 43 -8.73 -2.85 -4.77
N ARG A 44 -9.80 -3.32 -5.42
CA ARG A 44 -11.08 -3.59 -4.75
C ARG A 44 -11.48 -5.06 -4.78
N THR A 45 -10.98 -5.82 -5.76
CA THR A 45 -11.36 -7.22 -5.97
C THR A 45 -10.14 -8.13 -6.13
N GLN A 46 -10.35 -9.44 -5.93
CA GLN A 46 -9.33 -10.46 -6.22
C GLN A 46 -8.92 -10.41 -7.70
N ASP A 47 -9.88 -10.15 -8.59
CA ASP A 47 -9.65 -10.10 -10.03
C ASP A 47 -8.80 -8.88 -10.42
N ASP A 48 -8.96 -7.74 -9.72
CA ASP A 48 -8.08 -6.57 -9.90
C ASP A 48 -6.61 -6.96 -9.62
N MET A 49 -6.38 -7.73 -8.55
CA MET A 49 -5.04 -8.18 -8.16
C MET A 49 -4.48 -9.20 -9.16
N ALA A 50 -5.31 -10.16 -9.60
CA ALA A 50 -4.91 -11.16 -10.57
C ALA A 50 -4.55 -10.53 -11.92
N GLY A 51 -5.33 -9.54 -12.37
CA GLY A 51 -5.06 -8.77 -13.58
C GLY A 51 -3.76 -7.97 -13.46
N ALA A 52 -3.56 -7.24 -12.35
CA ALA A 52 -2.32 -6.50 -12.13
C ALA A 52 -1.08 -7.42 -12.05
N LEU A 53 -1.22 -8.60 -11.46
CA LEU A 53 -0.15 -9.61 -11.41
C LEU A 53 0.18 -10.15 -12.80
N ALA A 54 -0.83 -10.51 -13.60
CA ALA A 54 -0.64 -10.96 -14.98
C ALA A 54 0.05 -9.89 -15.82
N ASP A 55 -0.38 -8.63 -15.71
CA ASP A 55 0.24 -7.49 -16.41
C ASP A 55 1.72 -7.31 -16.02
N TRP A 56 2.06 -7.51 -14.75
CA TRP A 56 3.44 -7.41 -14.26
C TRP A 56 4.32 -8.54 -14.79
N GLN A 57 3.79 -9.76 -14.81
CA GLN A 57 4.49 -10.95 -15.26
C GLN A 57 4.64 -11.01 -16.79
N ALA A 58 3.72 -10.41 -17.55
CA ALA A 58 3.75 -10.43 -19.01
C ALA A 58 4.90 -9.61 -19.60
N SER A 59 5.21 -8.45 -19.01
CA SER A 59 6.20 -7.51 -19.56
C SER A 59 7.12 -6.90 -18.48
N PRO A 60 7.82 -7.72 -17.66
CA PRO A 60 8.63 -7.23 -16.56
C PRO A 60 9.76 -6.35 -17.09
N ASN A 61 9.66 -5.05 -16.85
CA ASN A 61 10.59 -4.03 -17.33
C ASN A 61 10.76 -4.00 -18.87
N GLN A 62 9.70 -4.35 -19.61
CA GLN A 62 9.72 -4.40 -21.07
C GLN A 62 8.60 -3.53 -21.69
N GLY A 63 8.01 -2.62 -20.92
CA GLY A 63 6.90 -1.77 -21.36
C GLY A 63 5.54 -2.31 -20.89
N GLY A 64 4.46 -1.93 -21.58
CA GLY A 64 3.09 -2.25 -21.18
C GLY A 64 2.59 -1.38 -20.03
N ARG A 65 1.70 -1.93 -19.18
CA ARG A 65 1.03 -1.18 -18.10
C ARG A 65 1.99 -0.54 -17.10
N PHE A 66 3.10 -1.21 -16.78
CA PHE A 66 4.08 -0.77 -15.77
C PHE A 66 5.33 -0.10 -16.36
N GLY A 67 5.40 0.02 -17.69
CA GLY A 67 6.46 0.73 -18.38
C GLY A 67 7.84 0.07 -18.29
N THR A 68 8.87 0.89 -18.52
CA THR A 68 10.28 0.48 -18.52
C THR A 68 11.07 1.37 -17.58
N VAL A 69 11.87 0.76 -16.71
CA VAL A 69 12.85 1.41 -15.85
C VAL A 69 13.95 1.99 -16.72
N ARG A 70 14.28 3.27 -16.46
CA ARG A 70 15.32 3.97 -17.21
C ARG A 70 16.67 3.28 -17.04
N PRO A 71 17.56 3.36 -18.05
CA PRO A 71 18.94 2.92 -17.92
C PRO A 71 19.60 3.55 -16.69
N GLY A 72 20.37 2.76 -15.94
CA GLY A 72 21.05 3.19 -14.71
C GLY A 72 20.74 2.32 -13.49
N SER A 73 19.65 1.53 -13.54
CA SER A 73 19.44 0.44 -12.60
C SER A 73 20.00 -0.86 -13.15
N THR A 74 20.78 -1.59 -12.33
CA THR A 74 21.24 -2.95 -12.63
C THR A 74 20.34 -4.03 -12.00
N ALA A 75 19.33 -3.62 -11.21
CA ALA A 75 18.42 -4.55 -10.58
C ALA A 75 17.48 -5.20 -11.61
N GLY A 76 17.31 -6.52 -11.50
CA GLY A 76 16.27 -7.23 -12.24
C GLY A 76 14.87 -6.89 -11.74
N ALA A 77 13.85 -7.25 -12.52
CA ALA A 77 12.47 -7.12 -12.07
C ALA A 77 12.21 -7.98 -10.83
N LEU A 78 11.51 -7.43 -9.84
CA LEU A 78 11.15 -8.15 -8.63
C LEU A 78 10.17 -9.29 -8.95
N THR A 79 10.40 -10.45 -8.34
CA THR A 79 9.46 -11.58 -8.41
C THR A 79 8.35 -11.36 -7.37
N PRO A 80 7.08 -11.25 -7.79
CA PRO A 80 5.98 -11.13 -6.84
C PRO A 80 5.76 -12.45 -6.10
N PRO A 81 5.21 -12.41 -4.87
CA PRO A 81 4.80 -13.62 -4.16
C PRO A 81 3.62 -14.30 -4.88
N VAL A 82 3.24 -15.49 -4.43
CA VAL A 82 2.02 -16.16 -4.92
C VAL A 82 0.80 -15.38 -4.44
N LEU A 83 -0.13 -15.10 -5.36
CA LEU A 83 -1.40 -14.46 -5.03
C LEU A 83 -2.37 -15.51 -4.48
N GLU A 84 -2.46 -15.57 -3.16
CA GLU A 84 -3.50 -16.31 -2.47
C GLU A 84 -4.84 -15.56 -2.47
N LYS A 85 -5.91 -16.22 -2.04
CA LYS A 85 -7.22 -15.60 -1.90
C LYS A 85 -7.16 -14.54 -0.80
N LEU A 86 -7.36 -13.28 -1.17
CA LEU A 86 -7.34 -12.17 -0.25
C LEU A 86 -8.69 -12.02 0.45
N LYS A 87 -8.64 -11.58 1.71
CA LYS A 87 -9.81 -11.16 2.47
C LYS A 87 -9.78 -9.64 2.56
N ALA A 88 -10.92 -9.01 2.30
CA ALA A 88 -11.08 -7.60 2.60
C ALA A 88 -10.86 -7.38 4.10
N PRO A 89 -10.18 -6.30 4.50
CA PRO A 89 -10.06 -5.95 5.90
C PRO A 89 -11.47 -5.76 6.48
N SER A 90 -11.69 -6.31 7.67
CA SER A 90 -12.95 -6.07 8.38
C SER A 90 -13.05 -4.57 8.69
N ALA A 91 -14.16 -3.95 8.33
CA ALA A 91 -14.47 -2.61 8.83
C ALA A 91 -14.50 -2.67 10.37
N SER A 92 -13.74 -1.80 11.01
CA SER A 92 -13.69 -1.62 12.48
C SER A 92 -14.43 -0.35 12.87
#